data_AF-A0A1E7N5U2-F1
#
_entry.id   AF-A0A1E7N5U2-F1
#
_cell.length_a   1.000
_cell.length_b   1.000
_cell.length_c   1.000
_cell.angle_alpha   90.00
_cell.angle_beta   90.00
_cell.angle_gamma   90.00
#
_symmetry.space_group_name_H-M   'P 1'
#
loop_
_entity.id
_entity.type
_entity.pdbx_description
1 polymer ?
#
loop_
_entity_poly.entity_id
_entity_poly.type
_entity_poly.pdbx_seq_one_letter_code
_entity_poly.pdbx_strand_id
1 'polypeptide(L)'
;MSAVRAGISGIMLPTVFPSLDHALPVLWDHVRRRPVRAAHRDFIRLCIGPGGGDGVAECLSRGGRWSVTLYIGDMTDWTAHPITITTRHAP
;
A
#
# COMPACT_ATOMS: atom_id res chain seq x y z
N MET A 1 -1.56 11.12 -15.32
CA MET A 1 -1.51 9.94 -14.41
C MET A 1 -2.92 9.47 -14.16
N SER A 2 -3.15 8.15 -14.20
CA SER A 2 -4.49 7.58 -13.98
C SER A 2 -4.85 7.57 -12.50
N ALA A 3 -6.14 7.75 -12.20
CA ALA A 3 -6.67 7.57 -10.85
C ALA A 3 -6.38 6.14 -10.35
N VAL A 4 -6.03 6.02 -9.07
CA VAL A 4 -5.78 4.74 -8.41
C VAL A 4 -6.82 4.49 -7.34
N ARG A 5 -7.20 3.23 -7.14
CA ARG A 5 -7.97 2.78 -5.99
C ARG A 5 -7.02 2.07 -5.05
N ALA A 6 -6.93 2.52 -3.81
CA ALA A 6 -6.02 1.97 -2.81
C ALA A 6 -6.71 1.71 -1.46
N GLY A 7 -6.27 0.69 -0.74
CA GLY A 7 -6.90 0.22 0.51
C GLY A 7 -5.98 -0.62 1.36
N ILE A 8 -6.32 -0.79 2.64
CA ILE A 8 -5.68 -1.72 3.57
C ILE A 8 -6.77 -2.53 4.27
N SER A 9 -6.86 -3.83 3.97
CA SER A 9 -7.97 -4.67 4.44
C SER A 9 -8.09 -4.65 5.97
N GLY A 10 -9.28 -4.34 6.49
CA GLY A 10 -9.53 -4.23 7.94
C GLY A 10 -8.98 -2.95 8.61
N ILE A 11 -8.37 -2.02 7.86
CA ILE A 11 -7.77 -0.80 8.40
C ILE A 11 -8.26 0.45 7.67
N MET A 12 -8.23 0.42 6.35
CA MET A 12 -8.61 1.52 5.46
C MET A 12 -9.47 0.95 4.33
N LEU A 13 -10.71 1.45 4.22
CA LEU A 13 -11.59 1.10 3.10
C LEU A 13 -10.94 1.47 1.76
N PRO A 14 -11.19 0.70 0.68
CA PRO A 14 -10.67 1.05 -0.63
C PRO A 14 -11.18 2.43 -1.11
N THR A 15 -10.26 3.37 -1.25
CA THR A 15 -10.51 4.78 -1.60
C THR A 15 -9.92 5.10 -2.96
N VAL A 16 -10.58 5.99 -3.71
CA VAL A 16 -10.09 6.48 -5.01
C VAL A 16 -9.25 7.74 -4.79
N PHE A 17 -8.06 7.74 -5.36
CA PHE A 17 -7.11 8.85 -5.33
C PHE A 17 -6.83 9.37 -6.75
N PRO A 18 -6.54 10.68 -6.92
CA PRO A 18 -6.22 11.25 -8.22
C PRO A 18 -4.99 10.64 -8.89
N SER A 19 -3.99 10.22 -8.11
CA SER A 19 -2.79 9.55 -8.60
C SER A 19 -2.15 8.68 -7.52
N LEU A 20 -1.13 7.92 -7.89
CA LEU A 20 -0.31 7.16 -6.95
C LEU A 20 0.31 8.06 -5.88
N ASP A 21 0.84 9.23 -6.26
CA ASP A 21 1.47 10.19 -5.34
C ASP A 21 0.52 10.73 -4.27
N HIS A 22 -0.79 10.73 -4.54
CA HIS A 22 -1.81 11.07 -3.55
C HIS A 22 -2.15 9.89 -2.62
N ALA A 23 -2.08 8.66 -3.14
CA ALA A 23 -2.41 7.45 -2.37
C ALA A 23 -1.29 7.06 -1.40
N LEU A 24 -0.03 7.11 -1.83
CA LEU A 24 1.12 6.61 -1.06
C LEU A 24 1.26 7.27 0.33
N PRO A 25 1.20 8.61 0.47
CA PRO A 25 1.32 9.24 1.78
C PRO A 25 0.22 8.82 2.76
N VAL A 26 -1.01 8.59 2.27
CA VAL A 26 -2.15 8.16 3.10
C VAL A 26 -1.98 6.72 3.56
N LEU A 27 -1.59 5.81 2.66
CA LEU A 27 -1.28 4.42 3.02
C LEU A 27 -0.14 4.36 4.04
N TRP A 28 0.93 5.13 3.81
CA TRP A 28 2.07 5.20 4.70
C TRP A 28 1.68 5.74 6.09
N ASP A 29 0.80 6.75 6.15
CA ASP A 29 0.29 7.28 7.41
C ASP A 29 -0.46 6.23 8.23
N HIS A 30 -1.25 5.36 7.58
CA HIS A 30 -1.88 4.24 8.25
C HIS A 30 -0.87 3.21 8.77
N VAL A 31 0.18 2.88 7.99
CA VAL A 31 1.20 1.90 8.39
C VAL A 31 2.06 2.41 9.54
N ARG A 32 2.55 3.66 9.47
CA ARG A 32 3.52 4.19 10.46
C ARG A 32 2.94 4.28 11.88
N ARG A 33 1.61 4.37 12.01
CA ARG A 33 0.89 4.45 13.30
C ARG A 33 0.63 3.07 13.93
N ARG A 34 1.05 1.97 13.30
CA ARG A 34 0.74 0.61 13.73
C ARG A 34 1.94 -0.14 14.29
N PRO A 35 1.72 -1.10 15.20
CA PRO A 35 2.78 -1.99 15.67
C PRO A 35 3.16 -2.96 14.54
N VAL A 36 4.15 -2.54 13.76
CA VAL A 36 4.71 -3.29 12.62
C VAL A 36 6.18 -3.54 12.93
N ARG A 37 6.62 -4.78 12.80
CA ARG A 37 8.02 -5.17 13.01
C ARG A 37 8.95 -4.33 12.13
N ALA A 38 10.09 -3.87 12.67
CA ALA A 38 11.05 -3.00 11.98
C ALA A 38 11.42 -3.50 10.57
N ALA A 39 11.85 -4.76 10.44
CA ALA A 39 12.21 -5.34 9.15
C ALA A 39 11.06 -5.32 8.12
N HIS A 40 9.82 -5.55 8.58
CA HIS A 40 8.64 -5.48 7.71
C HIS A 40 8.27 -4.04 7.39
N ARG A 41 8.39 -3.12 8.36
CA ARG A 41 8.17 -1.69 8.17
C ARG A 41 9.13 -1.10 7.16
N ASP A 42 10.39 -1.52 7.16
CA ASP A 42 11.40 -1.06 6.18
C ASP A 42 11.05 -1.53 4.77
N PHE A 43 10.65 -2.78 4.62
CA PHE A 43 10.14 -3.29 3.34
C PHE A 43 8.92 -2.51 2.85
N ILE A 44 7.92 -2.28 3.72
CA ILE A 44 6.73 -1.50 3.37
C ILE A 44 7.10 -0.03 3.04
N ARG A 45 8.07 0.55 3.75
CA ARG A 45 8.60 1.89 3.45
C ARG A 45 9.23 1.95 2.07
N LEU A 46 9.98 0.93 1.66
CA LEU A 46 10.55 0.85 0.32
C LEU A 46 9.47 0.73 -0.76
N CYS A 47 8.32 0.12 -0.47
CA CYS A 47 7.23 -0.01 -1.43
C CYS A 47 6.34 1.24 -1.52
N ILE A 48 5.94 1.81 -0.38
CA ILE A 48 4.89 2.84 -0.33
C ILE A 48 5.23 4.05 0.54
N GLY A 49 6.43 4.08 1.12
CA GLY A 49 6.92 5.22 1.89
C GLY A 49 7.52 6.32 1.00
N PRO A 50 8.10 7.36 1.62
CA PRO A 50 8.73 8.45 0.88
C PRO A 50 9.82 7.92 -0.07
N GLY A 51 9.65 8.16 -1.37
CA GLY A 51 10.57 7.72 -2.42
C GLY A 51 10.44 6.26 -2.87
N GLY A 52 9.46 5.49 -2.37
CA GLY A 52 9.29 4.06 -2.69
C GLY A 52 8.39 3.72 -3.89
N GLY A 53 7.71 4.72 -4.47
CA GLY A 53 6.59 4.51 -5.40
C GLY A 53 6.92 3.91 -6.76
N ASP A 54 8.19 3.90 -7.17
CA ASP A 54 8.59 3.54 -8.54
C ASP A 54 8.27 2.08 -8.89
N GLY A 55 8.57 1.14 -7.98
CA GLY A 55 8.25 -0.26 -8.18
C GLY A 55 6.74 -0.52 -8.22
N VAL A 56 5.96 0.25 -7.45
CA VAL A 56 4.49 0.19 -7.49
C VAL A 56 3.99 0.71 -8.84
N ALA A 57 4.52 1.83 -9.31
CA ALA A 57 4.16 2.41 -10.60
C ALA A 57 4.45 1.44 -11.75
N GLU A 58 5.60 0.74 -11.71
CA GLU A 58 5.96 -0.28 -12.68
C GLU A 58 5.00 -1.48 -12.67
N CYS A 59 4.60 -1.99 -11.51
CA CYS A 59 3.60 -3.06 -11.44
C CYS A 59 2.24 -2.59 -11.98
N LEU A 60 1.83 -1.36 -11.67
CA LEU A 60 0.57 -0.79 -12.14
C LEU A 60 0.56 -0.57 -13.66
N SER A 61 1.69 -0.25 -14.28
CA SER A 61 1.77 -0.08 -15.75
C SER A 61 1.65 -1.40 -16.51
N ARG A 62 2.05 -2.53 -15.90
CA ARG A 62 2.03 -3.85 -16.54
C ARG A 62 0.72 -4.61 -16.40
N GLY A 63 -0.02 -4.40 -15.32
CA GLY A 63 -1.22 -5.19 -15.02
C GLY A 63 -2.29 -4.48 -14.20
N GLY A 64 -2.14 -3.17 -13.98
CA GLY A 64 -3.12 -2.35 -13.27
C GLY A 64 -3.36 -2.72 -11.81
N ARG A 65 -2.50 -3.57 -11.22
CA ARG A 65 -2.64 -4.02 -9.84
C ARG A 65 -1.29 -4.22 -9.18
N TRP A 66 -1.23 -3.85 -7.92
CA TRP A 66 -0.14 -4.13 -6.99
C TRP A 66 -0.73 -4.48 -5.61
N SER A 67 -0.08 -5.39 -4.89
CA SER A 67 -0.46 -5.72 -3.51
C SER A 67 0.68 -6.24 -2.69
N VAL A 68 0.65 -5.95 -1.38
CA VAL A 68 1.54 -6.51 -0.37
C VAL A 68 0.76 -6.80 0.90
N THR A 69 1.14 -7.84 1.65
CA THR A 69 0.52 -8.12 2.94
C THR A 69 1.24 -7.33 4.04
N LEU A 70 0.50 -6.53 4.79
CA LEU A 70 0.97 -5.89 6.02
C LEU A 70 0.69 -6.80 7.21
N TYR A 71 1.71 -7.12 7.99
CA TYR A 71 1.55 -7.86 9.25
C TYR A 71 1.56 -6.90 10.44
N ILE A 72 0.49 -6.93 11.25
CA ILE A 72 0.31 -6.12 12.46
C ILE A 72 0.18 -7.01 13.68
N GLY A 73 0.93 -6.71 14.73
CA GLY A 73 0.90 -7.44 16.00
C GLY A 73 2.29 -7.66 16.59
N ASP A 74 2.35 -8.59 17.55
CA ASP A 74 3.55 -8.93 18.31
C ASP A 74 4.22 -10.20 17.75
N MET A 75 5.28 -10.68 18.41
CA MET A 75 6.10 -11.81 17.93
C MET A 75 5.32 -13.12 17.75
N THR A 76 4.26 -13.35 18.54
CA THR A 76 3.47 -14.59 18.56
C THR A 76 2.10 -14.45 17.92
N ASP A 77 1.53 -13.24 17.94
CA ASP A 77 0.18 -12.95 17.47
C ASP A 77 0.21 -11.85 16.42
N TRP A 78 -0.09 -12.22 15.18
CA TRP A 78 -0.11 -11.30 14.05
C TRP A 78 -1.37 -11.44 13.22
N THR A 79 -1.79 -10.32 12.67
CA THR A 79 -2.94 -10.19 11.78
C THR A 79 -2.46 -9.72 10.42
N ALA A 80 -2.98 -10.35 9.37
CA ALA A 80 -2.61 -10.07 7.99
C ALA A 80 -3.59 -9.06 7.37
N HIS A 81 -3.05 -7.98 6.83
CA HIS A 81 -3.80 -6.88 6.24
C HIS A 81 -3.28 -6.57 4.83
N PRO A 82 -3.87 -7.15 3.78
CA PRO A 82 -3.48 -6.81 2.41
C PRO A 82 -3.63 -5.31 2.11
N ILE A 83 -2.54 -4.69 1.69
CA ILE A 83 -2.50 -3.38 1.03
C ILE A 83 -2.68 -3.64 -0.46
N THR A 84 -3.65 -2.97 -1.07
CA THR A 84 -3.93 -3.11 -2.50
C THR A 84 -3.93 -1.75 -3.16
N ILE A 85 -3.32 -1.65 -4.34
CA ILE A 85 -3.37 -0.48 -5.21
C ILE A 85 -3.73 -0.98 -6.61
N THR A 86 -4.76 -0.41 -7.23
CA THR A 86 -5.20 -0.77 -8.58
C THR A 86 -5.45 0.47 -9.41
N THR A 87 -5.03 0.48 -10.66
CA THR A 87 -5.57 1.43 -11.65
C THR A 87 -6.83 0.82 -12.25
N ARG A 88 -7.84 1.64 -12.56
CA ARG A 88 -8.86 1.18 -13.51
C ARG A 88 -8.15 1.11 -14.87
N HIS A 89 -7.94 -0.07 -15.41
CA HIS A 89 -7.90 -0.16 -16.87
C HIS A 89 -9.27 0.32 -17.34
N ALA A 90 -9.29 1.38 -18.13
CA ALA A 90 -10.48 1.67 -18.93
C ALA A 90 -10.73 0.43 -19.80
N PRO A 91 -11.96 -0.12 -19.81
CA PRO A 91 -12.31 -1.18 -20.76
C PRO A 91 -12.13 -0.70 -22.20
#